data_AF-A0A7Y3MWJ2-F1
#
_entry.id   AF-A0A7Y3MWJ2-F1
#
_cell.length_a   1.000
_cell.length_b   1.000
_cell.length_c   1.000
_cell.angle_alpha   90.00
_cell.angle_beta   90.00
_cell.angle_gamma   90.00
#
_symmetry.space_group_name_H-M   'P 1'
#
loop_
_entity.id
_entity.type
_entity.pdbx_description
1 polymer ?
#
loop_
_entity_poly.entity_id
_entity_poly.type
_entity_poly.pdbx_seq_one_letter_code
_entity_poly.pdbx_strand_id
1 'polypeptide(L)'
;MSSLVAELVDALERGTDAFSRHPYESAEYREAHARLRALLEQAWSAGDRVDLPVGEGNVVGGPNSGLPGQEPPSFAQRLSNCGVTSVTLLPGAERREVVAFLQVVHRAARAESGESADLGSLLSQLGLQHIRCEFRELAFDPAAEAGPSSTGARSSPDAVRARIEADAASAPKPEIVDIESFDSTLHFLDESEIAYLKDEIEREYAQNLGKNVTALLMDTLESREDPLVRTEVIGVLEKLLPRLLQEGNFEAAVYLITEVDRAMQAGTQFDTLHRKALFALTAKLSSAQALGQLVQALEGAQGPPSSTELAALLANLTPRALGSVLKWLSRATTDTATLVSAAVEQVVAARPSALADALESSDTAVVAQALRLFRKSPSRESLPPVIELASSPDAAVRLQVVDALLAAGSARGCVVLTKLIEDEDAEVRTAALRAVAVRGWDKALAPIREAIEAKDIVGRGISEQRAFFEAYGTLAGTGGIEVLRPILLGRTRSAKKFPELRACAAVGLSQIEHPAARKLLLAAVKDRNPVVKAAASQALYG
;
A
#
# COMPACT_ATOMS: atom_id res chain seq x y z
N MET A 1 -51.88 28.67 9.16
CA MET A 1 -50.43 28.67 8.85
C MET A 1 -49.69 29.85 9.48
N SER A 2 -50.16 31.10 9.36
CA SER A 2 -49.44 32.26 9.96
C SER A 2 -49.26 32.21 11.49
N SER A 3 -50.24 31.74 12.28
CA SER A 3 -50.07 31.64 13.75
C SER A 3 -49.09 30.53 14.17
N LEU A 4 -49.10 29.40 13.47
CA LEU A 4 -48.23 28.26 13.74
C LEU A 4 -46.76 28.58 13.43
N VAL A 5 -46.52 29.33 12.35
CA VAL A 5 -45.17 29.81 12.01
C VAL A 5 -44.65 30.79 13.07
N ALA A 6 -45.51 31.68 13.58
CA ALA A 6 -45.15 32.58 14.68
C ALA A 6 -44.74 31.83 15.95
N GLU A 7 -45.51 30.81 16.34
CA GLU A 7 -45.23 29.96 17.49
C GLU A 7 -43.97 29.11 17.29
N LEU A 8 -43.70 28.68 16.05
CA LEU A 8 -42.50 27.92 15.72
C LEU A 8 -41.24 28.79 15.80
N VAL A 9 -41.28 30.03 15.31
CA VAL A 9 -40.15 30.98 15.39
C VAL A 9 -39.83 31.31 16.85
N ASP A 10 -40.86 31.57 17.67
CA ASP A 10 -40.71 31.78 19.12
C ASP A 10 -40.16 30.54 19.83
N ALA A 11 -40.57 29.33 19.42
CA ALA A 11 -39.99 28.09 19.96
C ALA A 11 -38.51 27.88 19.54
N LEU A 12 -38.12 28.26 18.32
CA LEU A 12 -36.74 28.22 17.85
C LEU A 12 -35.86 29.23 18.60
N GLU A 13 -36.38 30.42 18.86
CA GLU A 13 -35.69 31.46 19.63
C GLU A 13 -35.44 31.04 21.08
N ARG A 14 -36.50 30.59 21.77
CA ARG A 14 -36.38 30.05 23.14
C ARG A 14 -35.50 28.81 23.19
N GLY A 15 -35.56 27.96 22.16
CA GLY A 15 -34.66 26.83 21.99
C GLY A 15 -33.21 27.30 21.99
N THR A 16 -32.85 28.20 21.06
CA THR A 16 -31.49 28.74 20.89
C THR A 16 -30.93 29.31 22.21
N ASP A 17 -31.76 29.98 23.00
CA ASP A 17 -31.35 30.56 24.27
C ASP A 17 -31.26 29.52 25.40
N ALA A 18 -32.15 28.52 25.44
CA ALA A 18 -32.06 27.40 26.37
C ALA A 18 -30.80 26.54 26.16
N PHE A 19 -30.32 26.41 24.91
CA PHE A 19 -29.07 25.71 24.59
C PHE A 19 -27.82 26.39 25.18
N SER A 20 -27.93 27.64 25.66
CA SER A 20 -26.80 28.39 26.24
C SER A 20 -26.46 28.03 27.69
N ARG A 21 -27.33 27.32 28.43
CA ARG A 21 -27.22 27.15 29.89
C ARG A 21 -27.15 25.69 30.37
N HIS A 22 -26.35 24.85 29.70
CA HIS A 22 -26.14 23.40 29.94
C HIS A 22 -27.03 22.46 29.08
N PRO A 23 -26.44 21.70 28.14
CA PRO A 23 -27.19 21.11 27.02
C PRO A 23 -27.95 19.81 27.29
N TYR A 24 -27.87 19.17 28.48
CA TYR A 24 -28.53 17.86 28.67
C TYR A 24 -29.22 17.63 30.02
N GLU A 25 -29.14 18.57 30.97
CA GLU A 25 -29.63 18.34 32.35
C GLU A 25 -30.76 19.28 32.79
N SER A 26 -30.97 20.43 32.13
CA SER A 26 -31.99 21.39 32.57
C SER A 26 -33.41 20.95 32.18
N ALA A 27 -34.38 21.17 33.08
CA ALA A 27 -35.80 20.95 32.78
C ALA A 27 -36.28 21.87 31.63
N GLU A 28 -35.76 23.10 31.59
CA GLU A 28 -36.04 24.10 30.55
C GLU A 28 -35.65 23.60 29.14
N TYR A 29 -34.52 22.90 29.02
CA TYR A 29 -34.09 22.29 27.76
C TYR A 29 -35.08 21.22 27.27
N ARG A 30 -35.49 20.31 28.17
CA ARG A 30 -36.41 19.22 27.83
C ARG A 30 -37.78 19.74 27.43
N GLU A 31 -38.25 20.78 28.11
CA GLU A 31 -39.52 21.45 27.80
C GLU A 31 -39.46 22.20 26.46
N ALA A 32 -38.40 22.99 26.22
CA ALA A 32 -38.20 23.69 24.95
C ALA A 32 -38.11 22.73 23.77
N HIS A 33 -37.37 21.63 23.91
CA HIS A 33 -37.24 20.61 22.87
C HIS A 33 -38.57 19.86 22.62
N ALA A 34 -39.28 19.47 23.67
CA ALA A 34 -40.58 18.80 23.55
C ALA A 34 -41.61 19.70 22.86
N ARG A 35 -41.64 21.00 23.20
CA ARG A 35 -42.52 21.99 22.59
C ARG A 35 -42.18 22.22 21.12
N LEU A 36 -40.91 22.37 20.77
CA LEU A 36 -40.47 22.55 19.39
C LEU A 36 -40.82 21.34 18.52
N ARG A 37 -40.64 20.13 19.05
CA ARG A 37 -41.02 18.89 18.38
C ARG A 37 -42.54 18.80 18.15
N ALA A 38 -43.35 19.12 19.16
CA ALA A 38 -44.81 19.09 19.02
C ALA A 38 -45.31 20.09 17.97
N LEU A 39 -44.73 21.29 17.92
CA LEU A 39 -45.08 22.31 16.92
C LEU A 39 -44.67 21.92 15.50
N LEU A 40 -43.50 21.28 15.35
CA LEU A 40 -43.06 20.77 14.06
C LEU A 40 -43.94 19.59 13.59
N GLU A 41 -44.27 18.64 14.48
CA GLU A 41 -45.21 17.54 14.20
C GLU A 41 -46.59 18.08 13.78
N GLN A 42 -47.06 19.14 14.43
CA GLN A 42 -48.28 19.84 14.04
C GLN A 42 -48.15 20.56 12.69
N ALA A 43 -46.99 21.16 12.40
CA ALA A 43 -46.73 21.81 11.10
C ALA A 43 -46.73 20.81 9.95
N TRP A 44 -46.14 19.62 10.15
CA TRP A 44 -46.13 18.56 9.14
C TRP A 44 -47.50 17.93 8.91
N SER A 45 -48.39 17.97 9.89
CA SER A 45 -49.79 17.57 9.67
C SER A 45 -50.55 18.50 8.71
N ALA A 46 -50.05 19.74 8.53
CA ALA A 46 -50.66 20.76 7.67
C ALA A 46 -49.91 21.00 6.35
N GLY A 47 -48.68 20.48 6.18
CA GLY A 47 -47.91 20.57 4.93
C GLY A 47 -46.52 19.91 5.01
N ASP A 48 -46.02 19.44 3.87
CA ASP A 48 -44.79 18.61 3.78
C ASP A 48 -43.46 19.39 3.87
N ARG A 49 -43.51 20.71 4.05
CA ARG A 49 -42.33 21.59 4.25
C ARG A 49 -42.71 22.85 5.00
N VAL A 50 -41.78 23.38 5.79
CA VAL A 50 -41.91 24.69 6.44
C VAL A 50 -40.77 25.56 5.95
N ASP A 51 -41.11 26.59 5.17
CA ASP A 51 -40.15 27.56 4.65
C ASP A 51 -40.18 28.83 5.51
N LEU A 52 -39.04 29.20 6.10
CA LEU A 52 -38.84 30.37 6.95
C LEU A 52 -37.96 31.37 6.22
N PRO A 53 -38.52 32.36 5.51
CA PRO A 53 -37.73 33.43 4.89
C PRO A 53 -37.17 34.36 5.97
N VAL A 54 -35.87 34.65 5.89
CA VAL A 54 -35.13 35.50 6.82
C VAL A 54 -34.88 36.86 6.16
N GLY A 55 -35.62 37.88 6.58
CA GLY A 55 -35.43 39.27 6.15
C GLY A 55 -34.55 40.06 7.12
N GLU A 56 -34.01 41.20 6.67
CA GLU A 56 -33.25 42.15 7.51
C GLU A 56 -34.08 42.59 8.72
N GLY A 57 -33.89 41.89 9.84
CA GLY A 57 -34.56 42.13 11.12
C GLY A 57 -35.86 41.37 11.39
N ASN A 58 -36.40 40.53 10.49
CA ASN A 58 -37.67 39.81 10.73
C ASN A 58 -37.76 38.47 9.95
N VAL A 59 -38.26 37.41 10.60
CA VAL A 59 -38.85 36.25 9.89
C VAL A 59 -40.28 36.65 9.51
N VAL A 60 -40.66 36.46 8.24
CA VAL A 60 -42.05 36.76 7.81
C VAL A 60 -43.02 35.85 8.57
N GLY A 61 -43.72 36.42 9.57
CA GLY A 61 -44.74 35.73 10.37
C GLY A 61 -44.54 35.70 11.88
N GLY A 62 -43.43 36.22 12.44
CA GLY A 62 -43.24 36.36 13.89
C GLY A 62 -43.81 37.67 14.47
N PRO A 63 -44.11 37.75 15.78
CA PRO A 63 -44.50 39.02 16.41
C PRO A 63 -43.36 40.03 16.35
N ASN A 64 -43.64 41.24 15.85
CA ASN A 64 -42.71 42.37 15.87
C ASN A 64 -42.29 42.69 17.31
N SER A 65 -41.00 42.54 17.60
CA SER A 65 -40.32 43.10 18.78
C SER A 65 -38.88 43.36 18.36
N GLY A 66 -38.21 44.49 18.62
CA GLY A 66 -38.51 45.76 19.25
C GLY A 66 -37.35 46.72 18.86
N LEU A 67 -37.39 47.96 19.33
CA LEU A 67 -36.41 49.03 19.03
C LEU A 67 -34.94 48.61 19.26
N PRO A 68 -33.98 49.17 18.50
CA PRO A 68 -32.56 48.83 18.66
C PRO A 68 -32.04 49.38 20.00
N GLY A 69 -31.48 48.52 20.86
CA GLY A 69 -30.65 49.02 21.95
C GLY A 69 -30.31 48.11 23.13
N GLN A 70 -31.15 47.16 23.58
CA GLN A 70 -30.87 46.46 24.87
C GLN A 70 -31.42 45.02 25.01
N GLU A 71 -31.52 44.24 23.93
CA GLU A 71 -31.87 42.81 24.03
C GLU A 71 -30.93 41.96 23.14
N PRO A 72 -30.65 40.68 23.49
CA PRO A 72 -29.85 39.80 22.65
C PRO A 72 -30.44 39.72 21.23
N PRO A 73 -29.61 39.61 20.18
CA PRO A 73 -30.11 39.61 18.81
C PRO A 73 -31.13 38.47 18.63
N SER A 74 -32.27 38.80 18.00
CA SER A 74 -33.32 37.82 17.75
C SER A 74 -32.82 36.69 16.86
N PHE A 75 -33.47 35.52 16.90
CA PHE A 75 -33.09 34.38 16.05
C PHE A 75 -32.97 34.76 14.56
N ALA A 76 -33.86 35.64 14.09
CA ALA A 76 -33.84 36.18 12.72
C ALA A 76 -32.60 37.03 12.43
N GLN A 77 -32.22 37.91 13.37
CA GLN A 77 -31.03 38.75 13.25
C GLN A 77 -29.75 37.90 13.29
N ARG A 78 -29.71 36.83 14.09
CA ARG A 78 -28.56 35.90 14.12
C ARG A 78 -28.34 35.24 12.76
N LEU A 79 -29.41 34.76 12.13
CA LEU A 79 -29.33 34.15 10.78
C LEU A 79 -28.98 35.17 9.70
N SER A 80 -29.57 36.37 9.76
CA SER A 80 -29.33 37.44 8.78
C SER A 80 -27.89 37.97 8.85
N ASN A 81 -27.33 38.17 10.05
CA ASN A 81 -25.93 38.54 10.24
C ASN A 81 -24.96 37.49 9.68
N CYS A 82 -25.41 36.25 9.53
CA CYS A 82 -24.64 35.15 8.96
C CYS A 82 -24.94 34.90 7.46
N GLY A 83 -25.68 35.80 6.80
CA GLY A 83 -25.94 35.73 5.36
C GLY A 83 -27.00 34.70 4.92
N VAL A 84 -27.75 34.09 5.84
CA VAL A 84 -28.84 33.14 5.51
C VAL A 84 -30.09 33.91 5.07
N THR A 85 -30.66 33.57 3.91
CA THR A 85 -31.84 34.20 3.31
C THR A 85 -33.12 33.40 3.53
N SER A 86 -33.03 32.07 3.59
CA SER A 86 -34.17 31.21 3.88
C SER A 86 -33.73 29.93 4.60
N VAL A 87 -34.58 29.41 5.48
CA VAL A 87 -34.41 28.11 6.13
C VAL A 87 -35.63 27.24 5.85
N THR A 88 -35.42 26.09 5.22
CA THR A 88 -36.45 25.09 4.95
C THR A 88 -36.31 23.92 5.89
N LEU A 89 -37.38 23.60 6.62
CA LEU A 89 -37.49 22.44 7.51
C LEU A 89 -38.36 21.35 6.86
N LEU A 90 -37.80 20.15 6.75
CA LEU A 90 -38.46 18.96 6.20
C LEU A 90 -38.83 17.97 7.33
N PRO A 91 -39.83 17.09 7.11
CA PRO A 91 -40.18 16.05 8.08
C PRO A 91 -38.97 15.18 8.43
N GLY A 92 -38.70 14.95 9.71
CA GLY A 92 -37.51 14.24 10.20
C GLY A 92 -36.49 15.13 10.91
N ALA A 93 -36.61 16.46 10.76
CA ALA A 93 -35.74 17.43 11.43
C ALA A 93 -35.88 17.41 12.97
N GLU A 94 -37.07 17.06 13.52
CA GLU A 94 -37.38 17.08 14.95
C GLU A 94 -36.57 16.11 15.81
N ARG A 95 -35.91 15.12 15.19
CA ARG A 95 -35.29 14.02 15.93
C ARG A 95 -33.88 14.32 16.41
N ARG A 96 -33.04 14.88 15.55
CA ARG A 96 -31.60 15.10 15.80
C ARG A 96 -31.07 16.38 15.18
N GLU A 97 -31.55 16.72 13.98
CA GLU A 97 -30.98 17.82 13.19
C GLU A 97 -31.28 19.21 13.77
N VAL A 98 -32.48 19.42 14.30
CA VAL A 98 -32.87 20.72 14.89
C VAL A 98 -31.97 21.08 16.09
N VAL A 99 -31.55 20.10 16.89
CA VAL A 99 -30.63 20.34 18.02
C VAL A 99 -29.25 20.77 17.51
N ALA A 100 -28.68 20.03 16.55
CA ALA A 100 -27.38 20.35 15.97
C ALA A 100 -27.39 21.72 15.28
N PHE A 101 -28.47 22.03 14.55
CA PHE A 101 -28.68 23.31 13.89
C PHE A 101 -28.71 24.48 14.88
N LEU A 102 -29.52 24.39 15.94
CA LEU A 102 -29.63 25.46 16.95
C LEU A 102 -28.31 25.67 17.72
N GLN A 103 -27.55 24.59 17.98
CA GLN A 103 -26.23 24.68 18.60
C GLN A 103 -25.23 25.43 17.73
N VAL A 104 -25.21 25.17 16.42
CA VAL A 104 -24.28 25.83 15.48
C VAL A 104 -24.67 27.29 15.24
N VAL A 105 -25.96 27.60 15.12
CA VAL A 105 -26.46 28.98 15.04
C VAL A 105 -26.09 29.77 16.31
N HIS A 106 -26.21 29.15 17.49
CA HIS A 106 -25.79 29.78 18.75
C HIS A 106 -24.28 30.04 18.82
N ARG A 107 -23.47 29.06 18.39
CA ARG A 107 -22.00 29.15 18.44
C ARG A 107 -21.46 30.23 17.50
N ALA A 108 -22.01 30.33 16.30
CA ALA A 108 -21.63 31.36 15.33
C ALA A 108 -22.01 32.77 15.79
N ALA A 109 -23.12 32.94 16.51
CA ALA A 109 -23.54 34.25 17.03
C ALA A 109 -22.62 34.83 18.11
N ARG A 110 -21.72 34.03 18.69
CA ARG A 110 -20.75 34.45 19.71
C ARG A 110 -19.33 34.62 19.21
N ALA A 111 -19.04 34.23 17.96
CA ALA A 111 -17.75 34.50 17.36
C ALA A 111 -17.64 36.01 17.15
N GLU A 112 -16.75 36.67 17.89
CA GLU A 112 -16.41 38.07 17.64
C GLU A 112 -15.86 38.21 16.23
N SER A 113 -16.12 39.39 15.63
CA SER A 113 -15.99 39.79 14.22
C SER A 113 -14.57 39.73 13.61
N GLY A 114 -13.83 38.65 13.86
CA GLY A 114 -12.48 38.39 13.38
C GLY A 114 -12.14 36.90 13.22
N GLU A 115 -12.96 35.98 13.76
CA GLU A 115 -12.81 34.53 13.58
C GLU A 115 -14.11 33.90 13.03
N SER A 116 -14.68 34.47 11.98
CA SER A 116 -15.84 33.84 11.32
C SER A 116 -15.38 32.61 10.53
N ALA A 117 -15.27 31.47 11.21
CA ALA A 117 -15.53 30.19 10.56
C ALA A 117 -16.93 30.31 9.94
N ASP A 118 -16.96 30.48 8.62
CA ASP A 118 -18.15 30.80 7.85
C ASP A 118 -19.29 29.86 8.27
N LEU A 119 -20.39 30.39 8.83
CA LEU A 119 -21.51 29.58 9.34
C LEU A 119 -22.01 28.62 8.23
N GLY A 120 -21.94 29.05 6.97
CA GLY A 120 -22.23 28.20 5.82
C GLY A 120 -21.33 26.97 5.72
N SER A 121 -20.04 27.10 6.04
CA SER A 121 -19.11 25.97 6.11
C SER A 121 -19.43 25.04 7.27
N LEU A 122 -19.77 25.58 8.46
CA LEU A 122 -20.16 24.78 9.62
C LEU A 122 -21.48 24.02 9.38
N LEU A 123 -22.48 24.69 8.78
CA LEU A 123 -23.75 24.07 8.41
C LEU A 123 -23.59 23.02 7.31
N SER A 124 -22.68 23.24 6.34
CA SER A 124 -22.35 22.26 5.30
C SER A 124 -21.65 21.02 5.87
N GLN A 125 -20.75 21.20 6.85
CA GLN A 125 -20.06 20.09 7.53
C GLN A 125 -21.01 19.21 8.37
N LEU A 126 -22.10 19.77 8.90
CA LEU A 126 -23.10 18.99 9.64
C LEU A 126 -23.87 17.99 8.77
N GLY A 127 -23.92 18.18 7.44
CA GLY A 127 -24.58 17.26 6.52
C GLY A 127 -26.07 17.04 6.83
N LEU A 128 -26.77 18.10 7.24
CA LEU A 128 -28.20 18.06 7.59
C LEU A 128 -29.03 17.63 6.37
N GLN A 129 -29.87 16.61 6.52
CA GLN A 129 -30.67 16.05 5.42
C GLN A 129 -32.08 16.67 5.36
N HIS A 130 -32.58 17.10 6.50
CA HIS A 130 -33.95 17.59 6.73
C HIS A 130 -34.00 19.09 7.04
N ILE A 131 -32.86 19.78 7.13
CA ILE A 131 -32.78 21.24 7.25
C ILE A 131 -31.94 21.79 6.09
N ARG A 132 -32.50 22.71 5.30
CA ARG A 132 -31.80 23.38 4.19
C ARG A 132 -31.74 24.87 4.45
N CYS A 133 -30.57 25.47 4.21
CA CYS A 133 -30.37 26.92 4.34
C CYS A 133 -29.93 27.47 2.98
N GLU A 134 -30.56 28.55 2.54
CA GLU A 134 -30.08 29.35 1.41
C GLU A 134 -29.30 30.55 1.92
N PHE A 135 -28.24 30.93 1.20
CA PHE A 135 -27.38 32.05 1.55
C PHE A 135 -27.50 33.15 0.48
N ARG A 136 -27.25 34.41 0.87
CA ARG A 136 -27.25 35.55 -0.05
C ARG A 136 -26.15 35.35 -1.09
N GLU A 137 -26.52 35.23 -2.37
CA GLU A 137 -25.56 35.24 -3.48
C GLU A 137 -24.85 36.60 -3.50
N LEU A 138 -23.61 36.64 -3.01
CA LEU A 138 -22.68 37.73 -3.32
C LEU A 138 -22.29 37.57 -4.78
N ALA A 139 -22.58 38.59 -5.59
CA ALA A 139 -22.16 38.65 -6.99
C ALA A 139 -20.64 38.43 -7.08
N PHE A 140 -20.25 37.29 -7.66
CA PHE A 140 -18.87 36.94 -7.95
C PHE A 140 -18.40 37.83 -9.12
N ASP A 141 -17.55 38.81 -8.83
CA ASP A 141 -16.78 39.51 -9.85
C ASP A 141 -15.40 38.82 -9.96
N PRO A 142 -15.14 38.02 -11.01
CA PRO A 142 -13.93 37.20 -11.12
C PRO A 142 -12.66 38.01 -11.41
N ALA A 143 -12.73 39.35 -11.41
CA ALA A 143 -11.61 40.25 -11.62
C ALA A 143 -11.04 40.89 -10.33
N ALA A 144 -11.61 40.59 -9.15
CA ALA A 144 -11.15 41.15 -7.88
C ALA A 144 -10.23 40.21 -7.05
N GLU A 145 -10.09 38.94 -7.44
CA GLU A 145 -9.07 38.02 -6.88
C GLU A 145 -7.75 38.13 -7.65
N ALA A 146 -7.10 39.29 -7.51
CA ALA A 146 -5.65 39.41 -7.64
C ALA A 146 -5.06 39.99 -6.35
N GLY A 147 -5.61 39.59 -5.20
CA GLY A 147 -4.96 39.64 -3.90
C GLY A 147 -4.41 38.24 -3.58
N PRO A 148 -3.27 38.10 -2.90
CA PRO A 148 -2.65 36.80 -2.69
C PRO A 148 -3.60 35.93 -1.88
N SER A 149 -4.02 34.84 -2.50
CA SER A 149 -4.72 33.76 -1.86
C SER A 149 -3.87 33.28 -0.67
N SER A 150 -4.43 33.36 0.54
CA SER A 150 -3.95 32.58 1.67
C SER A 150 -4.35 31.13 1.45
N THR A 151 -3.71 30.51 0.46
CA THR A 151 -3.47 29.08 0.51
C THR A 151 -2.71 28.87 1.81
N GLY A 152 -3.29 28.11 2.75
CA GLY A 152 -2.54 27.52 3.84
C GLY A 152 -1.53 26.53 3.26
N ALA A 153 -0.52 27.05 2.57
CA ALA A 153 0.71 26.35 2.34
C ALA A 153 1.21 26.01 3.74
N ARG A 154 1.33 24.71 4.04
CA ARG A 154 2.21 24.28 5.13
C ARG A 154 3.55 24.90 4.81
N SER A 155 3.86 26.02 5.47
CA SER A 155 5.12 26.70 5.31
C SER A 155 6.19 25.69 5.70
N SER A 156 7.07 25.34 4.77
CA SER A 156 8.21 24.50 5.09
C SER A 156 9.00 25.17 6.22
N PRO A 157 9.68 24.40 7.08
CA PRO A 157 10.50 24.95 8.17
C PRO A 157 11.49 26.03 7.69
N ASP A 158 11.98 25.89 6.46
CA ASP A 158 12.90 26.85 5.82
C ASP A 158 12.22 28.18 5.45
N ALA A 159 10.95 28.15 5.03
CA ALA A 159 10.20 29.36 4.72
C ALA A 159 9.86 30.17 5.98
N VAL A 160 9.68 29.49 7.12
CA VAL A 160 9.49 30.14 8.42
C VAL A 160 10.82 30.72 8.93
N ARG A 161 11.94 29.97 8.82
CA ARG A 161 13.28 30.47 9.18
C ARG A 161 13.68 31.70 8.39
N ALA A 162 13.47 31.70 7.07
CA ALA A 162 13.79 32.84 6.21
C ALA A 162 12.97 34.09 6.57
N ARG A 163 11.73 33.91 7.04
CA ARG A 163 10.85 35.01 7.44
C ARG A 163 11.26 35.61 8.78
N ILE A 164 11.68 34.76 9.73
CA ILE A 164 12.23 35.19 11.02
C ILE A 164 13.57 35.92 10.84
N GLU A 165 14.44 35.47 9.93
CA GLU A 165 15.69 36.16 9.62
C GLU A 165 15.47 37.51 8.93
N ALA A 166 14.47 37.60 8.04
CA ALA A 166 14.08 38.86 7.40
C ALA A 166 13.49 39.87 8.41
N ASP A 167 12.67 39.40 9.35
CA ASP A 167 12.08 40.25 10.39
C ASP A 167 13.15 40.70 11.41
N ALA A 168 14.13 39.85 11.74
CA ALA A 168 15.27 40.21 12.59
C ALA A 168 16.23 41.23 11.94
N ALA A 169 16.40 41.17 10.62
CA ALA A 169 17.23 42.13 9.87
C ALA A 169 16.56 43.51 9.66
N SER A 170 15.24 43.57 9.78
CA SER A 170 14.39 44.76 9.61
C SER A 170 14.27 45.60 10.89
N ALA A 171 14.72 45.10 12.05
CA ALA A 171 14.63 45.81 13.31
C ALA A 171 15.42 47.13 13.28
N PRO A 172 14.79 48.29 13.60
CA PRO A 172 15.50 49.56 13.66
C PRO A 172 16.55 49.53 14.78
N LYS A 173 17.76 50.03 14.48
CA LYS A 173 18.82 50.21 15.48
C LYS A 173 18.31 51.12 16.61
N PRO A 174 18.59 50.84 17.89
CA PRO A 174 18.09 51.65 18.98
C PRO A 174 18.80 53.00 18.99
N GLU A 175 18.10 54.02 18.49
CA GLU A 175 18.30 55.40 18.89
C GLU A 175 17.77 55.52 20.33
N ILE A 176 18.57 56.11 21.20
CA ILE A 176 18.44 56.14 22.68
C ILE A 176 16.97 56.27 23.11
N VAL A 177 16.40 55.20 23.68
CA VAL A 177 15.04 55.18 24.24
C VAL A 177 15.15 55.27 25.76
N ASP A 178 14.45 56.25 26.35
CA ASP A 178 14.35 56.46 27.79
C ASP A 178 13.79 55.22 28.52
N ILE A 179 14.56 54.78 29.51
CA ILE A 179 14.39 53.55 30.31
C ILE A 179 13.07 53.52 31.12
N GLU A 180 12.33 54.62 31.21
CA GLU A 180 11.11 54.72 32.02
C GLU A 180 9.81 54.48 31.24
N SER A 181 9.88 54.19 29.93
CA SER A 181 8.68 53.92 29.11
C SER A 181 8.44 52.45 28.74
N PHE A 182 9.30 51.52 29.21
CA PHE A 182 9.05 50.09 29.05
C PHE A 182 8.24 49.54 30.22
N ASP A 183 6.93 49.48 30.00
CA ASP A 183 6.02 48.67 30.81
C ASP A 183 6.47 47.20 30.75
N SER A 184 6.68 46.62 31.92
CA SER A 184 7.35 45.35 32.15
C SER A 184 6.46 44.15 31.79
N THR A 185 6.36 43.84 30.50
CA THR A 185 5.95 42.51 29.99
C THR A 185 6.82 42.09 28.81
N LEU A 186 8.14 42.13 28.99
CA LEU A 186 9.11 41.57 28.05
C LEU A 186 9.83 40.39 28.70
N HIS A 187 9.18 39.23 28.67
CA HIS A 187 9.90 37.95 28.77
C HIS A 187 10.59 37.71 27.44
N PHE A 188 11.73 38.35 27.22
CA PHE A 188 12.64 37.92 26.16
C PHE A 188 13.21 36.57 26.58
N LEU A 189 12.92 35.55 25.78
CA LEU A 189 13.50 34.23 25.96
C LEU A 189 15.03 34.32 25.79
N ASP A 190 15.78 33.71 26.69
CA ASP A 190 17.22 33.63 26.53
C ASP A 190 17.61 32.68 25.38
N GLU A 191 18.86 32.75 24.90
CA GLU A 191 19.31 31.91 23.77
C GLU A 191 19.17 30.40 24.06
N SER A 192 19.23 29.99 25.33
CA SER A 192 19.09 28.60 25.75
C SER A 192 17.62 28.15 25.78
N GLU A 193 16.70 29.03 26.16
CA GLU A 193 15.25 28.84 26.09
C GLU A 193 14.77 28.81 24.64
N ILE A 194 15.32 29.66 23.77
CA ILE A 194 15.06 29.63 22.33
C ILE A 194 15.56 28.31 21.72
N ALA A 195 16.77 27.85 22.10
CA ALA A 195 17.29 26.57 21.63
C ALA A 195 16.46 25.39 22.14
N TYR A 196 16.04 25.42 23.41
CA TYR A 196 15.15 24.42 24.00
C TYR A 196 13.79 24.37 23.29
N LEU A 197 13.14 25.51 23.07
CA LEU A 197 11.87 25.57 22.36
C LEU A 197 12.01 25.12 20.91
N LYS A 198 13.13 25.41 20.24
CA LYS A 198 13.40 24.88 18.89
C LYS A 198 13.53 23.36 18.91
N ASP A 199 14.23 22.79 19.88
CA ASP A 199 14.36 21.33 20.03
C ASP A 199 13.00 20.67 20.34
N GLU A 200 12.20 21.30 21.21
CA GLU A 200 10.87 20.77 21.57
C GLU A 200 9.87 20.92 20.41
N ILE A 201 9.95 22.00 19.64
CA ILE A 201 9.19 22.17 18.39
C ILE A 201 9.63 21.12 17.36
N GLU A 202 10.94 20.92 17.14
CA GLU A 202 11.45 19.89 16.24
C GLU A 202 11.02 18.49 16.69
N ARG A 203 11.02 18.20 18.00
CA ARG A 203 10.48 16.95 18.56
C ARG A 203 8.99 16.78 18.28
N GLU A 204 8.17 17.81 18.53
CA GLU A 204 6.73 17.75 18.31
C GLU A 204 6.39 17.58 16.83
N TYR A 205 7.08 18.29 15.93
CA TYR A 205 6.94 18.11 14.49
C TYR A 205 7.48 16.76 13.98
N ALA A 206 8.45 16.17 14.69
CA ALA A 206 8.95 14.83 14.40
C ALA A 206 8.03 13.71 14.93
N GLN A 207 7.03 14.02 15.77
CA GLN A 207 6.09 13.00 16.24
C GLN A 207 5.24 12.47 15.10
N ASN A 208 5.14 11.13 15.03
CA ASN A 208 4.22 10.48 14.10
C ASN A 208 2.78 10.52 14.68
N LEU A 209 2.12 11.66 14.51
CA LEU A 209 0.72 11.88 14.91
C LEU A 209 -0.22 10.80 14.39
N GLY A 210 0.04 10.26 13.18
CA GLY A 210 -0.76 9.19 12.60
C GLY A 210 -0.73 7.92 13.46
N LYS A 211 0.44 7.53 13.97
CA LYS A 211 0.59 6.37 14.85
C LYS A 211 -0.06 6.60 16.21
N ASN A 212 0.11 7.79 16.80
CA ASN A 212 -0.48 8.13 18.09
C ASN A 212 -2.02 8.12 18.05
N VAL A 213 -2.61 8.73 17.01
CA VAL A 213 -4.07 8.69 16.79
C VAL A 213 -4.55 7.25 16.59
N THR A 214 -3.82 6.47 15.80
CA THR A 214 -4.15 5.05 15.59
C THR A 214 -4.11 4.26 16.90
N ALA A 215 -3.08 4.46 17.74
CA ALA A 215 -2.96 3.79 19.04
C ALA A 215 -4.13 4.14 19.95
N LEU A 216 -4.52 5.42 20.04
CA LEU A 216 -5.66 5.83 20.86
C LEU A 216 -6.98 5.20 20.38
N LEU A 217 -7.19 5.11 19.07
CA LEU A 217 -8.36 4.46 18.49
C LEU A 217 -8.38 2.96 18.80
N MET A 218 -7.22 2.28 18.70
CA MET A 218 -7.10 0.86 19.04
C MET A 218 -7.32 0.60 20.54
N ASP A 219 -6.72 1.41 21.41
CA ASP A 219 -6.94 1.34 22.86
C ASP A 219 -8.43 1.54 23.20
N THR A 220 -9.10 2.47 22.50
CA THR A 220 -10.54 2.70 22.67
C THR A 220 -11.35 1.49 22.20
N LEU A 221 -10.97 0.88 21.08
CA LEU A 221 -11.63 -0.31 20.53
C LEU A 221 -11.53 -1.51 21.49
N GLU A 222 -10.37 -1.70 22.11
CA GLU A 222 -10.10 -2.80 23.03
C GLU A 222 -10.69 -2.58 24.41
N SER A 223 -10.58 -1.36 24.96
CA SER A 223 -11.01 -1.05 26.33
C SER A 223 -12.52 -0.85 26.49
N ARG A 224 -13.22 -0.38 25.44
CA ARG A 224 -14.67 -0.12 25.51
C ARG A 224 -15.45 -1.36 25.11
N GLU A 225 -16.43 -1.76 25.91
CA GLU A 225 -17.32 -2.90 25.62
C GLU A 225 -18.61 -2.50 24.87
N ASP A 226 -18.92 -1.19 24.78
CA ASP A 226 -20.13 -0.69 24.11
C ASP A 226 -20.07 -0.96 22.60
N PRO A 227 -21.02 -1.76 22.04
CA PRO A 227 -21.06 -2.08 20.61
C PRO A 227 -21.18 -0.86 19.69
N LEU A 228 -21.87 0.20 20.12
CA LEU A 228 -22.03 1.41 19.32
C LEU A 228 -20.71 2.16 19.19
N VAL A 229 -19.97 2.30 20.29
CA VAL A 229 -18.65 2.94 20.30
C VAL A 229 -17.67 2.16 19.43
N ARG A 230 -17.65 0.82 19.53
CA ARG A 230 -16.80 -0.01 18.67
C ARG A 230 -17.13 0.15 17.19
N THR A 231 -18.42 0.26 16.85
CA THR A 231 -18.86 0.45 15.46
C THR A 231 -18.38 1.79 14.90
N GLU A 232 -18.50 2.87 15.67
CA GLU A 232 -17.98 4.19 15.30
C GLU A 232 -16.46 4.17 15.13
N VAL A 233 -15.72 3.58 16.09
CA VAL A 233 -14.25 3.48 16.03
C VAL A 233 -13.80 2.70 14.80
N ILE A 234 -14.41 1.53 14.52
CA ILE A 234 -14.11 0.76 13.30
C ILE A 234 -14.41 1.59 12.05
N GLY A 235 -15.51 2.33 12.02
CA GLY A 235 -15.85 3.24 10.92
C GLY A 235 -14.82 4.36 10.70
N VAL A 236 -14.19 4.85 11.77
CA VAL A 236 -13.07 5.81 11.68
C VAL A 236 -11.82 5.12 11.14
N LEU A 237 -11.46 3.95 11.66
CA LEU A 237 -10.31 3.16 11.20
C LEU A 237 -10.41 2.82 9.70
N GLU A 238 -11.61 2.47 9.22
CA GLU A 238 -11.87 2.20 7.80
C GLU A 238 -11.59 3.40 6.89
N LYS A 239 -11.83 4.63 7.36
CA LYS A 239 -11.58 5.87 6.62
C LYS A 239 -10.14 6.34 6.77
N LEU A 240 -9.49 6.00 7.89
CA LEU A 240 -8.13 6.42 8.21
C LEU A 240 -7.10 5.67 7.35
N LEU A 241 -7.25 4.36 7.19
CA LEU A 241 -6.27 3.53 6.50
C LEU A 241 -5.96 4.00 5.06
N PRO A 242 -6.94 4.29 4.18
CA PRO A 242 -6.64 4.83 2.85
C PRO A 242 -5.91 6.17 2.88
N ARG A 243 -6.20 7.03 3.86
CA ARG A 243 -5.53 8.33 4.03
C ARG A 243 -4.06 8.14 4.42
N LEU A 244 -3.79 7.25 5.37
CA LEU A 244 -2.42 6.92 5.77
C LEU A 244 -1.59 6.40 4.59
N LEU A 245 -2.17 5.55 3.74
CA LEU A 245 -1.50 5.07 2.53
C LEU A 245 -1.26 6.18 1.50
N GLN A 246 -2.24 7.07 1.28
CA GLN A 246 -2.11 8.20 0.35
C GLN A 246 -1.07 9.23 0.79
N GLU A 247 -0.99 9.49 2.09
CA GLU A 247 -0.01 10.41 2.69
C GLU A 247 1.39 9.79 2.84
N GLY A 248 1.55 8.49 2.53
CA GLY A 248 2.81 7.78 2.67
C GLY A 248 3.20 7.50 4.13
N ASN A 249 2.25 7.57 5.08
CA ASN A 249 2.49 7.22 6.48
C ASN A 249 2.38 5.70 6.70
N PHE A 250 3.34 4.97 6.12
CA PHE A 250 3.36 3.52 6.15
C PHE A 250 3.52 2.95 7.57
N GLU A 251 4.24 3.63 8.45
CA GLU A 251 4.43 3.19 9.84
C GLU A 251 3.08 3.13 10.58
N ALA A 252 2.26 4.17 10.48
CA ALA A 252 0.93 4.20 11.08
C ALA A 252 -0.02 3.17 10.45
N ALA A 253 0.07 2.96 9.12
CA ALA A 253 -0.72 1.94 8.45
C ALA A 253 -0.33 0.52 8.91
N VAL A 254 0.97 0.22 9.03
CA VAL A 254 1.48 -1.05 9.56
C VAL A 254 1.00 -1.27 10.99
N TYR A 255 1.13 -0.26 11.84
CA TYR A 255 0.68 -0.32 13.22
C TYR A 255 -0.82 -0.62 13.29
N LEU A 256 -1.65 0.10 12.54
CA LEU A 256 -3.10 -0.11 12.47
C LEU A 256 -3.44 -1.57 12.15
N ILE A 257 -2.84 -2.12 11.09
CA ILE A 257 -3.18 -3.45 10.61
C ILE A 257 -2.69 -4.53 11.57
N THR A 258 -1.47 -4.37 12.09
CA THR A 258 -0.87 -5.33 13.02
C THR A 258 -1.65 -5.39 14.32
N GLU A 259 -2.07 -4.25 14.87
CA GLU A 259 -2.89 -4.22 16.07
C GLU A 259 -4.32 -4.73 15.81
N VAL A 260 -4.90 -4.49 14.63
CA VAL A 260 -6.19 -5.12 14.25
C VAL A 260 -6.09 -6.65 14.20
N ASP A 261 -5.05 -7.20 13.57
CA ASP A 261 -4.84 -8.66 13.52
C ASP A 261 -4.58 -9.24 14.92
N ARG A 262 -3.75 -8.56 15.72
CA ARG A 262 -3.48 -8.91 17.11
C ARG A 262 -4.75 -8.91 17.95
N ALA A 263 -5.58 -7.86 17.87
CA ALA A 263 -6.84 -7.77 18.60
C ALA A 263 -7.82 -8.89 18.21
N MET A 264 -7.83 -9.28 16.93
CA MET A 264 -8.62 -10.41 16.43
C MET A 264 -8.14 -11.77 16.97
N GLN A 265 -6.83 -11.92 17.21
CA GLN A 265 -6.22 -13.16 17.73
C GLN A 265 -6.20 -13.22 19.26
N ALA A 266 -6.09 -12.08 19.95
CA ALA A 266 -5.92 -11.98 21.41
C ALA A 266 -7.17 -12.32 22.23
N GLY A 267 -8.24 -12.80 21.58
CA GLY A 267 -9.46 -13.23 22.26
C GLY A 267 -10.35 -12.07 22.71
N THR A 268 -10.11 -10.85 22.24
CA THR A 268 -11.00 -9.70 22.46
C THR A 268 -12.41 -10.06 22.01
N GLN A 269 -13.40 -9.82 22.89
CA GLN A 269 -14.78 -10.21 22.66
C GLN A 269 -15.47 -9.25 21.68
N PHE A 270 -15.18 -9.43 20.40
CA PHE A 270 -15.90 -8.78 19.30
C PHE A 270 -17.15 -9.59 18.93
N ASP A 271 -18.25 -8.89 18.64
CA ASP A 271 -19.43 -9.51 18.07
C ASP A 271 -19.19 -9.97 16.61
N THR A 272 -20.18 -10.64 16.01
CA THR A 272 -20.04 -11.15 14.64
C THR A 272 -19.97 -10.05 13.59
N LEU A 273 -20.51 -8.85 13.86
CA LEU A 273 -20.48 -7.73 12.93
C LEU A 273 -19.12 -7.01 12.97
N HIS A 274 -18.59 -6.75 14.15
CA HIS A 274 -17.26 -6.16 14.35
C HIS A 274 -16.18 -7.05 13.77
N ARG A 275 -16.23 -8.37 14.00
CA ARG A 275 -15.27 -9.31 13.38
C ARG A 275 -15.31 -9.26 11.86
N LYS A 276 -16.51 -9.16 11.26
CA LYS A 276 -16.65 -9.02 9.81
C LYS A 276 -16.09 -7.69 9.31
N ALA A 277 -16.32 -6.59 10.02
CA ALA A 277 -15.83 -5.27 9.64
C ALA A 277 -14.30 -5.18 9.74
N LEU A 278 -13.70 -5.68 10.83
CA LEU A 278 -12.24 -5.74 10.99
C LEU A 278 -11.58 -6.64 9.94
N PHE A 279 -12.19 -7.80 9.62
CA PHE A 279 -11.74 -8.64 8.52
C PHE A 279 -11.88 -7.94 7.15
N ALA A 280 -12.96 -7.17 6.95
CA ALA A 280 -13.15 -6.41 5.71
C ALA A 280 -12.08 -5.31 5.57
N LEU A 281 -11.63 -4.71 6.67
CA LEU A 281 -10.56 -3.72 6.68
C LEU A 281 -9.22 -4.32 6.20
N THR A 282 -8.83 -5.49 6.71
CA THR A 282 -7.61 -6.18 6.23
C THR A 282 -7.76 -6.71 4.80
N ALA A 283 -8.95 -7.18 4.43
CA ALA A 283 -9.25 -7.60 3.07
C ALA A 283 -9.20 -6.45 2.06
N LYS A 284 -9.61 -5.22 2.44
CA LYS A 284 -9.55 -4.02 1.59
C LYS A 284 -8.10 -3.71 1.16
N LEU A 285 -7.09 -3.96 2.00
CA LEU A 285 -5.68 -3.81 1.63
C LEU A 285 -5.22 -4.78 0.54
N SER A 286 -5.84 -5.96 0.51
CA SER A 286 -5.57 -6.96 -0.51
C SER A 286 -6.25 -6.65 -1.85
N SER A 287 -7.08 -5.60 -1.91
CA SER A 287 -7.73 -5.20 -3.14
C SER A 287 -6.73 -4.63 -4.14
N ALA A 288 -6.96 -4.85 -5.43
CA ALA A 288 -6.11 -4.31 -6.49
C ALA A 288 -5.97 -2.77 -6.43
N GLN A 289 -7.02 -2.08 -5.98
CA GLN A 289 -7.00 -0.62 -5.80
C GLN A 289 -6.05 -0.21 -4.66
N ALA A 290 -6.15 -0.85 -3.49
CA ALA A 290 -5.28 -0.53 -2.35
C ALA A 290 -3.82 -0.88 -2.64
N LEU A 291 -3.57 -2.02 -3.29
CA LEU A 291 -2.22 -2.38 -3.74
C LEU A 291 -1.69 -1.38 -4.77
N GLY A 292 -2.52 -0.90 -5.70
CA GLY A 292 -2.13 0.15 -6.65
C GLY A 292 -1.79 1.48 -5.97
N GLN A 293 -2.55 1.87 -4.94
CA GLN A 293 -2.26 3.06 -4.14
C GLN A 293 -0.98 2.91 -3.32
N LEU A 294 -0.77 1.75 -2.70
CA LEU A 294 0.45 1.45 -1.96
C LEU A 294 1.67 1.55 -2.86
N VAL A 295 1.58 0.99 -4.06
CA VAL A 295 2.62 1.09 -5.09
C VAL A 295 2.91 2.54 -5.47
N GLN A 296 1.87 3.32 -5.78
CA GLN A 296 2.04 4.72 -6.19
C GLN A 296 2.67 5.55 -5.05
N ALA A 297 2.28 5.27 -3.81
CA ALA A 297 2.87 5.89 -2.64
C ALA A 297 4.35 5.50 -2.47
N LEU A 298 4.73 4.23 -2.71
CA LEU A 298 6.13 3.80 -2.66
C LEU A 298 7.00 4.46 -3.73
N GLU A 299 6.49 4.64 -4.95
CA GLU A 299 7.23 5.28 -6.05
C GLU A 299 7.41 6.79 -5.85
N GLY A 300 6.50 7.46 -5.13
CA GLY A 300 6.52 8.90 -4.87
C GLY A 300 7.05 9.33 -3.49
N ALA A 301 7.37 8.38 -2.61
CA ALA A 301 7.75 8.69 -1.23
C ALA A 301 9.15 9.32 -1.13
N GLN A 302 9.24 10.46 -0.45
CA GLN A 302 10.51 11.11 -0.07
C GLN A 302 11.28 10.35 1.03
N GLY A 303 10.63 9.35 1.65
CA GLY A 303 11.21 8.41 2.60
C GLY A 303 10.44 7.08 2.52
N PRO A 304 10.88 6.12 1.68
CA PRO A 304 10.20 4.83 1.57
C PRO A 304 10.30 4.05 2.89
N PRO A 305 9.29 3.21 3.21
CA PRO A 305 9.32 2.39 4.42
C PRO A 305 10.48 1.41 4.37
N SER A 306 10.97 1.00 5.53
CA SER A 306 11.95 -0.09 5.60
C SER A 306 11.36 -1.40 5.05
N SER A 307 12.22 -2.31 4.58
CA SER A 307 11.78 -3.61 4.10
C SER A 307 11.00 -4.43 5.14
N THR A 308 11.31 -4.23 6.43
CA THR A 308 10.63 -4.88 7.56
C THR A 308 9.23 -4.33 7.79
N GLU A 309 9.05 -3.01 7.73
CA GLU A 309 7.72 -2.38 7.82
C GLU A 309 6.83 -2.81 6.65
N LEU A 310 7.38 -2.80 5.44
CA LEU A 310 6.64 -3.27 4.28
C LEU A 310 6.34 -4.78 4.39
N ALA A 311 7.28 -5.59 4.89
CA ALA A 311 7.03 -7.02 5.12
C ALA A 311 5.89 -7.23 6.12
N ALA A 312 5.83 -6.46 7.21
CA ALA A 312 4.75 -6.52 8.18
C ALA A 312 3.39 -6.17 7.54
N LEU A 313 3.34 -5.15 6.67
CA LEU A 313 2.12 -4.81 5.92
C LEU A 313 1.72 -5.97 4.99
N LEU A 314 2.68 -6.48 4.21
CA LEU A 314 2.44 -7.56 3.25
C LEU A 314 2.05 -8.88 3.92
N ALA A 315 2.56 -9.17 5.12
CA ALA A 315 2.24 -10.38 5.89
C ALA A 315 0.75 -10.47 6.28
N ASN A 316 0.12 -9.31 6.45
CA ASN A 316 -1.30 -9.18 6.80
C ASN A 316 -2.22 -9.21 5.57
N LEU A 317 -1.67 -9.28 4.36
CA LEU A 317 -2.48 -9.46 3.16
C LEU A 317 -3.03 -10.88 3.07
N THR A 318 -4.17 -11.00 2.39
CA THR A 318 -4.74 -12.31 2.04
C THR A 318 -3.75 -13.09 1.17
N PRO A 319 -3.75 -14.44 1.22
CA PRO A 319 -2.82 -15.27 0.44
C PRO A 319 -2.83 -14.94 -1.07
N ARG A 320 -3.99 -14.56 -1.62
CA ARG A 320 -4.16 -14.20 -3.03
C ARG A 320 -3.54 -12.85 -3.41
N ALA A 321 -3.30 -11.97 -2.45
CA ALA A 321 -2.73 -10.65 -2.71
C ALA A 321 -1.27 -10.73 -3.16
N LEU A 322 -0.54 -11.78 -2.75
CA LEU A 322 0.85 -11.97 -3.15
C LEU A 322 0.99 -12.01 -4.68
N GLY A 323 0.08 -12.71 -5.37
CA GLY A 323 0.09 -12.75 -6.83
C GLY A 323 -0.05 -11.36 -7.48
N SER A 324 -0.84 -10.46 -6.87
CA SER A 324 -0.97 -9.08 -7.34
C SER A 324 0.29 -8.26 -7.10
N VAL A 325 0.95 -8.43 -5.95
CA VAL A 325 2.23 -7.80 -5.64
C VAL A 325 3.34 -8.28 -6.59
N LEU A 326 3.40 -9.59 -6.86
CA LEU A 326 4.37 -10.18 -7.80
C LEU A 326 4.13 -9.71 -9.24
N LYS A 327 2.87 -9.59 -9.66
CA LYS A 327 2.52 -9.02 -10.97
C LYS A 327 2.97 -7.58 -11.09
N TRP A 328 2.85 -6.80 -10.02
CA TRP A 328 3.35 -5.44 -10.01
C TRP A 328 4.88 -5.38 -10.03
N LEU A 329 5.56 -6.24 -9.25
CA LEU A 329 7.03 -6.33 -9.21
C LEU A 329 7.65 -6.54 -10.60
N SER A 330 6.93 -7.16 -11.54
CA SER A 330 7.41 -7.32 -12.92
C SER A 330 7.45 -6.01 -13.72
N ARG A 331 6.88 -4.91 -13.21
CA ARG A 331 6.75 -3.59 -13.86
C ARG A 331 7.35 -2.44 -13.05
N ALA A 332 7.73 -2.70 -11.80
CA ALA A 332 8.24 -1.71 -10.85
C ALA A 332 9.61 -1.15 -11.25
N THR A 333 9.94 0.06 -10.77
CA THR A 333 11.27 0.66 -10.88
C THR A 333 12.31 -0.15 -10.09
N THR A 334 13.60 -0.06 -10.43
CA THR A 334 14.64 -0.90 -9.81
C THR A 334 14.68 -0.77 -8.29
N ASP A 335 14.63 0.45 -7.75
CA ASP A 335 14.76 0.69 -6.31
C ASP A 335 13.54 0.17 -5.55
N THR A 336 12.33 0.49 -6.01
CA THR A 336 11.09 -0.01 -5.39
C THR A 336 10.97 -1.52 -5.52
N ALA A 337 11.36 -2.09 -6.66
CA ALA A 337 11.38 -3.53 -6.88
C ALA A 337 12.30 -4.25 -5.91
N THR A 338 13.49 -3.70 -5.60
CA THR A 338 14.42 -4.31 -4.63
C THR A 338 13.85 -4.31 -3.22
N LEU A 339 13.26 -3.20 -2.80
CA LEU A 339 12.65 -3.04 -1.48
C LEU A 339 11.45 -3.97 -1.29
N VAL A 340 10.53 -3.99 -2.26
CA VAL A 340 9.36 -4.87 -2.21
C VAL A 340 9.76 -6.34 -2.34
N SER A 341 10.78 -6.67 -3.15
CA SER A 341 11.30 -8.04 -3.21
C SER A 341 11.83 -8.51 -1.87
N ALA A 342 12.61 -7.68 -1.16
CA ALA A 342 13.12 -8.01 0.17
C ALA A 342 11.99 -8.19 1.20
N ALA A 343 10.93 -7.39 1.11
CA ALA A 343 9.74 -7.54 1.96
C ALA A 343 8.97 -8.84 1.64
N VAL A 344 8.76 -9.15 0.36
CA VAL A 344 8.11 -10.38 -0.09
C VAL A 344 8.90 -11.62 0.33
N GLU A 345 10.23 -11.58 0.27
CA GLU A 345 11.09 -12.68 0.74
C GLU A 345 10.87 -12.98 2.23
N GLN A 346 10.73 -11.94 3.07
CA GLN A 346 10.41 -12.10 4.49
C GLN A 346 9.02 -12.71 4.70
N VAL A 347 8.01 -12.28 3.92
CA VAL A 347 6.66 -12.85 3.99
C VAL A 347 6.65 -14.32 3.58
N VAL A 348 7.34 -14.67 2.50
CA VAL A 348 7.45 -16.05 2.02
C VAL A 348 8.21 -16.93 3.02
N ALA A 349 9.25 -16.40 3.66
CA ALA A 349 9.99 -17.11 4.71
C ALA A 349 9.09 -17.41 5.93
N ALA A 350 8.20 -16.47 6.29
CA ALA A 350 7.23 -16.66 7.37
C ALA A 350 6.04 -17.56 6.97
N ARG A 351 5.63 -17.55 5.70
CA ARG A 351 4.48 -18.29 5.17
C ARG A 351 4.77 -18.92 3.79
N PRO A 352 5.47 -20.08 3.74
CA PRO A 352 5.84 -20.72 2.48
C PRO A 352 4.65 -21.11 1.59
N SER A 353 3.48 -21.39 2.19
CA SER A 353 2.26 -21.72 1.45
C SER A 353 1.79 -20.60 0.51
N ALA A 354 2.05 -19.33 0.84
CA ALA A 354 1.68 -18.21 -0.02
C ALA A 354 2.43 -18.25 -1.36
N LEU A 355 3.67 -18.75 -1.36
CA LEU A 355 4.43 -18.94 -2.59
C LEU A 355 3.88 -20.08 -3.45
N ALA A 356 3.34 -21.14 -2.84
CA ALA A 356 2.70 -22.23 -3.58
C ALA A 356 1.49 -21.72 -4.37
N ASP A 357 0.61 -20.94 -3.73
CA ASP A 357 -0.56 -20.32 -4.39
C ASP A 357 -0.15 -19.43 -5.59
N ALA A 358 0.96 -18.70 -5.46
CA ALA A 358 1.46 -17.83 -6.54
C ALA A 358 2.02 -18.62 -7.73
N LEU A 359 2.62 -19.80 -7.49
CA LEU A 359 3.14 -20.69 -8.54
C LEU A 359 2.02 -21.35 -9.36
N GLU A 360 0.82 -21.51 -8.78
CA GLU A 360 -0.37 -22.04 -9.46
C GLU A 360 -1.12 -20.98 -10.29
N SER A 361 -0.61 -19.75 -10.34
CA SER A 361 -1.23 -18.68 -11.12
C SER A 361 -1.24 -18.96 -12.62
N SER A 362 -2.30 -18.53 -13.31
CA SER A 362 -2.36 -18.53 -14.77
C SER A 362 -1.57 -17.38 -15.42
N ASP A 363 -1.10 -16.41 -14.64
CA ASP A 363 -0.32 -15.28 -15.12
C ASP A 363 1.18 -15.62 -15.14
N THR A 364 1.77 -15.71 -16.33
CA THR A 364 3.17 -16.09 -16.51
C THR A 364 4.15 -15.11 -15.87
N ALA A 365 3.79 -13.83 -15.72
CA ALA A 365 4.62 -12.85 -15.03
C ALA A 365 4.67 -13.12 -13.52
N VAL A 366 3.54 -13.53 -12.94
CA VAL A 366 3.45 -13.94 -11.53
C VAL A 366 4.26 -15.21 -11.30
N VAL A 367 4.07 -16.21 -12.17
CA VAL A 367 4.81 -17.48 -12.10
C VAL A 367 6.32 -17.25 -12.20
N ALA A 368 6.77 -16.39 -13.11
CA ALA A 368 8.19 -16.09 -13.27
C ALA A 368 8.80 -15.46 -12.00
N GLN A 369 8.10 -14.51 -11.37
CA GLN A 369 8.57 -13.92 -10.10
C GLN A 369 8.50 -14.92 -8.94
N ALA A 370 7.47 -15.77 -8.90
CA ALA A 370 7.36 -16.83 -7.90
C ALA A 370 8.49 -17.87 -8.04
N LEU A 371 8.84 -18.30 -9.26
CA LEU A 371 9.98 -19.19 -9.51
C LEU A 371 11.31 -18.53 -9.10
N ARG A 372 11.47 -17.22 -9.35
CA ARG A 372 12.64 -16.45 -8.89
C ARG A 372 12.78 -16.44 -7.37
N LEU A 373 11.67 -16.25 -6.66
CA LEU A 373 11.65 -16.29 -5.18
C LEU A 373 11.92 -17.69 -4.66
N PHE A 374 11.29 -18.71 -5.24
CA PHE A 374 11.54 -20.11 -4.90
C PHE A 374 13.02 -20.47 -5.06
N ARG A 375 13.67 -20.02 -6.14
CA ARG A 375 15.09 -20.28 -6.38
C ARG A 375 16.00 -19.71 -5.28
N LYS A 376 15.62 -18.56 -4.70
CA LYS A 376 16.37 -17.94 -3.59
C LYS A 376 16.18 -18.68 -2.27
N SER A 377 14.95 -19.11 -2.00
CA SER A 377 14.60 -19.85 -0.77
C SER A 377 13.71 -21.06 -1.10
N PRO A 378 14.30 -22.18 -1.55
CA PRO A 378 13.53 -23.37 -1.90
C PRO A 378 12.80 -23.94 -0.69
N SER A 379 11.50 -24.16 -0.83
CA SER A 379 10.66 -24.75 0.23
C SER A 379 10.09 -26.10 -0.21
N ARG A 380 9.88 -27.02 0.74
CA ARG A 380 9.29 -28.33 0.43
C ARG A 380 7.82 -28.23 0.01
N GLU A 381 7.11 -27.22 0.53
CA GLU A 381 5.70 -26.98 0.26
C GLU A 381 5.46 -26.43 -1.14
N SER A 382 6.37 -25.59 -1.65
CA SER A 382 6.26 -25.01 -3.00
C SER A 382 6.88 -25.89 -4.09
N LEU A 383 7.61 -26.96 -3.72
CA LEU A 383 8.23 -27.86 -4.70
C LEU A 383 7.22 -28.57 -5.63
N PRO A 384 6.04 -29.08 -5.16
CA PRO A 384 5.09 -29.72 -6.06
C PRO A 384 4.56 -28.80 -7.17
N PRO A 385 4.10 -27.56 -6.90
CA PRO A 385 3.76 -26.62 -7.97
C PRO A 385 4.90 -26.35 -8.96
N VAL A 386 6.16 -26.22 -8.48
CA VAL A 386 7.33 -26.07 -9.37
C VAL A 386 7.51 -27.27 -10.29
N ILE A 387 7.28 -28.49 -9.77
CA ILE A 387 7.35 -29.72 -10.57
C ILE A 387 6.25 -29.76 -11.64
N GLU A 388 5.03 -29.32 -11.32
CA GLU A 388 3.91 -29.27 -12.27
C GLU A 388 4.19 -28.28 -13.42
N LEU A 389 4.82 -27.14 -13.12
CA LEU A 389 5.23 -26.16 -14.12
C LEU A 389 6.26 -26.69 -15.14
N ALA A 390 6.91 -27.82 -14.88
CA ALA A 390 7.77 -28.49 -15.87
C ALA A 390 6.99 -28.95 -17.12
N SER A 391 5.67 -29.07 -17.03
CA SER A 391 4.77 -29.38 -18.16
C SER A 391 4.09 -28.14 -18.74
N SER A 392 4.54 -26.94 -18.38
CA SER A 392 4.02 -25.69 -18.95
C SER A 392 4.18 -25.67 -20.48
N PRO A 393 3.19 -25.16 -21.24
CA PRO A 393 3.33 -24.97 -22.68
C PRO A 393 4.39 -23.91 -23.04
N ASP A 394 4.75 -23.03 -22.10
CA ASP A 394 5.75 -21.98 -22.31
C ASP A 394 7.16 -22.49 -21.97
N ALA A 395 8.03 -22.58 -22.98
CA ALA A 395 9.42 -22.99 -22.82
C ALA A 395 10.23 -22.07 -21.89
N ALA A 396 9.91 -20.77 -21.82
CA ALA A 396 10.57 -19.84 -20.91
C ALA A 396 10.25 -20.15 -19.44
N VAL A 397 9.02 -20.63 -19.16
CA VAL A 397 8.63 -21.12 -17.83
C VAL A 397 9.36 -22.42 -17.51
N ARG A 398 9.40 -23.37 -18.45
CA ARG A 398 10.12 -24.65 -18.26
C ARG A 398 11.61 -24.43 -18.00
N LEU A 399 12.24 -23.46 -18.68
CA LEU A 399 13.64 -23.09 -18.45
C LEU A 399 13.86 -22.56 -17.02
N GLN A 400 12.95 -21.71 -16.52
CA GLN A 400 13.02 -21.23 -15.13
C GLN A 400 12.78 -22.36 -14.12
N VAL A 401 11.94 -23.34 -14.46
CA VAL A 401 11.75 -24.54 -13.62
C VAL A 401 13.05 -25.34 -13.49
N VAL A 402 13.85 -25.46 -14.56
CA VAL A 402 15.18 -26.11 -14.47
C VAL A 402 16.05 -25.44 -13.42
N ASP A 403 16.17 -24.11 -13.47
CA ASP A 403 16.94 -23.33 -12.50
C ASP A 403 16.40 -23.48 -11.07
N ALA A 404 15.08 -23.46 -10.91
CA ALA A 404 14.40 -23.62 -9.63
C ALA A 404 14.66 -25.02 -9.03
N LEU A 405 14.56 -26.08 -9.83
CA LEU A 405 14.81 -27.45 -9.40
C LEU A 405 16.29 -27.70 -9.09
N LEU A 406 17.21 -27.07 -9.83
CA LEU A 406 18.64 -27.09 -9.55
C LEU A 406 18.93 -26.49 -8.16
N ALA A 407 18.36 -25.31 -7.86
CA ALA A 407 18.51 -24.65 -6.57
C ALA A 407 17.88 -25.45 -5.41
N ALA A 408 16.71 -26.06 -5.63
CA ALA A 408 16.08 -26.92 -4.63
C ALA A 408 16.89 -28.19 -4.34
N GLY A 409 17.59 -28.72 -5.34
CA GLY A 409 18.47 -29.88 -5.19
C GLY A 409 17.77 -31.17 -4.73
N SER A 410 16.45 -31.26 -4.81
CA SER A 410 15.68 -32.42 -4.34
C SER A 410 15.77 -33.60 -5.29
N ALA A 411 15.73 -34.84 -4.76
CA ALA A 411 15.73 -36.05 -5.58
C ALA A 411 14.53 -36.11 -6.56
N ARG A 412 13.36 -35.63 -6.13
CA ARG A 412 12.18 -35.49 -7.02
C ARG A 412 12.43 -34.51 -8.16
N GLY A 413 13.07 -33.37 -7.86
CA GLY A 413 13.49 -32.40 -8.87
C GLY A 413 14.46 -33.01 -9.87
N CYS A 414 15.45 -33.79 -9.41
CA CYS A 414 16.39 -34.47 -10.31
C CYS A 414 15.70 -35.47 -11.26
N VAL A 415 14.65 -36.17 -10.81
CA VAL A 415 13.85 -37.03 -11.70
C VAL A 415 13.18 -36.21 -12.81
N VAL A 416 12.63 -35.04 -12.47
CA VAL A 416 12.01 -34.14 -13.46
C VAL A 416 13.06 -33.56 -14.40
N LEU A 417 14.20 -33.09 -13.88
CA LEU A 417 15.33 -32.63 -14.69
C LEU A 417 15.79 -33.70 -15.69
N THR A 418 15.81 -34.97 -15.27
CA THR A 418 16.16 -36.09 -16.17
C THR A 418 15.18 -36.21 -17.35
N LYS A 419 13.87 -35.99 -17.11
CA LYS A 419 12.86 -35.98 -18.19
C LYS A 419 13.03 -34.79 -19.12
N LEU A 420 13.38 -33.62 -18.59
CA LEU A 420 13.57 -32.39 -19.37
C LEU A 420 14.80 -32.43 -20.30
N ILE A 421 15.65 -33.46 -20.22
CA ILE A 421 16.70 -33.72 -21.21
C ILE A 421 16.11 -34.08 -22.59
N GLU A 422 14.85 -34.51 -22.62
CA GLU A 422 14.09 -34.84 -23.83
C GLU A 422 13.03 -33.78 -24.18
N ASP A 423 13.08 -32.59 -23.57
CA ASP A 423 12.15 -31.49 -23.86
C ASP A 423 12.15 -31.12 -25.35
N GLU A 424 11.05 -30.58 -25.87
CA GLU A 424 10.98 -30.11 -27.27
C GLU A 424 11.90 -28.92 -27.54
N ASP A 425 12.17 -28.09 -26.53
CA ASP A 425 12.99 -26.89 -26.63
C ASP A 425 14.47 -27.18 -26.32
N ALA A 426 15.37 -26.72 -27.20
CA ALA A 426 16.79 -27.01 -27.10
C ALA A 426 17.49 -26.31 -25.92
N GLU A 427 17.02 -25.13 -25.52
CA GLU A 427 17.56 -24.40 -24.38
C GLU A 427 17.18 -25.09 -23.07
N VAL A 428 15.93 -25.54 -22.96
CA VAL A 428 15.46 -26.33 -21.81
C VAL A 428 16.26 -27.63 -21.67
N ARG A 429 16.45 -28.39 -22.77
CA ARG A 429 17.29 -29.60 -22.76
C ARG A 429 18.71 -29.32 -22.29
N THR A 430 19.32 -28.26 -22.82
CA THR A 430 20.71 -27.87 -22.49
C THR A 430 20.85 -27.46 -21.02
N ALA A 431 19.88 -26.70 -20.50
CA ALA A 431 19.84 -26.33 -19.10
C ALA A 431 19.64 -27.56 -18.20
N ALA A 432 18.75 -28.48 -18.57
CA ALA A 432 18.48 -29.71 -17.82
C ALA A 432 19.72 -30.60 -17.71
N LEU A 433 20.47 -30.75 -18.83
CA LEU A 433 21.75 -31.47 -18.87
C LEU A 433 22.79 -30.88 -17.91
N ARG A 434 22.94 -29.55 -17.92
CA ARG A 434 23.83 -28.85 -16.99
C ARG A 434 23.39 -29.06 -15.54
N ALA A 435 22.10 -28.95 -15.28
CA ALA A 435 21.55 -29.12 -13.94
C ALA A 435 21.82 -30.54 -13.40
N VAL A 436 21.55 -31.60 -14.16
CA VAL A 436 21.82 -32.97 -13.70
C VAL A 436 23.32 -33.25 -13.53
N ALA A 437 24.18 -32.66 -14.38
CA ALA A 437 25.63 -32.77 -14.27
C ALA A 437 26.16 -32.08 -13.00
N VAL A 438 25.74 -30.84 -12.74
CA VAL A 438 26.08 -30.08 -11.51
C VAL A 438 25.61 -30.82 -10.25
N ARG A 439 24.45 -31.48 -10.32
CA ARG A 439 23.92 -32.27 -9.21
C ARG A 439 24.60 -33.63 -9.03
N GLY A 440 25.40 -34.09 -10.00
CA GLY A 440 25.97 -35.43 -9.98
C GLY A 440 24.91 -36.54 -10.00
N TRP A 441 23.79 -36.31 -10.70
CA TRP A 441 22.65 -37.24 -10.69
C TRP A 441 22.91 -38.44 -11.62
N ASP A 442 23.44 -39.52 -11.04
CA ASP A 442 23.82 -40.77 -11.71
C ASP A 442 22.68 -41.40 -12.53
N LYS A 443 21.43 -41.29 -12.10
CA LYS A 443 20.28 -41.85 -12.83
C LYS A 443 20.02 -41.16 -14.18
N ALA A 444 20.59 -39.98 -14.43
CA ALA A 444 20.55 -39.35 -15.76
C ALA A 444 21.60 -39.94 -16.74
N LEU A 445 22.56 -40.73 -16.26
CA LEU A 445 23.65 -41.25 -17.09
C LEU A 445 23.16 -42.13 -18.24
N ALA A 446 22.21 -43.03 -17.97
CA ALA A 446 21.65 -43.92 -19.00
C ALA A 446 20.88 -43.14 -20.08
N PRO A 447 19.92 -42.25 -19.74
CA PRO A 447 19.25 -41.39 -20.73
C PRO A 447 20.22 -40.54 -21.57
N ILE A 448 21.23 -39.93 -20.94
CA ILE A 448 22.22 -39.10 -21.66
C ILE A 448 23.04 -39.97 -22.63
N ARG A 449 23.42 -41.19 -22.20
CA ARG A 449 24.14 -42.13 -23.07
C ARG A 449 23.31 -42.51 -24.29
N GLU A 450 22.05 -42.87 -24.07
CA GLU A 450 21.12 -43.25 -25.15
C GLU A 450 20.98 -42.09 -26.16
N ALA A 451 20.86 -40.85 -25.68
CA ALA A 451 20.79 -39.68 -26.54
C ALA A 451 22.07 -39.45 -27.37
N ILE A 452 23.27 -39.68 -26.81
CA ILE A 452 24.54 -39.53 -27.54
C ILE A 452 24.72 -40.63 -28.59
N GLU A 453 24.23 -41.84 -28.33
CA GLU A 453 24.32 -42.98 -29.25
C GLU A 453 23.21 -42.96 -30.33
N ALA A 454 22.13 -42.22 -30.10
CA ALA A 454 21.02 -42.07 -31.01
C ALA A 454 21.40 -41.32 -32.31
N LYS A 455 20.59 -41.48 -33.36
CA LYS A 455 20.88 -40.88 -34.68
C LYS A 455 20.51 -39.40 -34.76
N ASP A 456 19.55 -38.97 -33.96
CA ASP A 456 19.02 -37.60 -33.91
C ASP A 456 20.03 -36.61 -33.32
N ILE A 457 20.99 -37.06 -32.49
CA ILE A 457 22.07 -36.21 -31.94
C ILE A 457 22.79 -35.40 -33.02
N VAL A 458 22.96 -35.98 -34.21
CA VAL A 458 23.61 -35.35 -35.37
C VAL A 458 22.84 -34.13 -35.86
N GLY A 459 21.50 -34.16 -35.78
CA GLY A 459 20.63 -33.08 -36.23
C GLY A 459 20.50 -31.93 -35.22
N ARG A 460 20.94 -32.14 -33.98
CA ARG A 460 20.93 -31.13 -32.92
C ARG A 460 22.03 -30.08 -33.15
N GLY A 461 21.82 -28.87 -32.64
CA GLY A 461 22.82 -27.79 -32.74
C GLY A 461 24.14 -28.15 -32.05
N ILE A 462 25.27 -27.62 -32.53
CA ILE A 462 26.61 -27.93 -32.00
C ILE A 462 26.70 -27.64 -30.49
N SER A 463 26.12 -26.52 -30.03
CA SER A 463 26.10 -26.17 -28.61
C SER A 463 25.36 -27.21 -27.76
N GLU A 464 24.27 -27.76 -28.30
CA GLU A 464 23.48 -28.80 -27.64
C GLU A 464 24.23 -30.14 -27.62
N GLN A 465 24.80 -30.56 -28.76
CA GLN A 465 25.65 -31.75 -28.83
C GLN A 465 26.76 -31.68 -27.79
N ARG A 466 27.46 -30.53 -27.71
CA ARG A 466 28.51 -30.33 -26.71
C ARG A 466 27.99 -30.51 -25.29
N ALA A 467 26.82 -29.95 -24.95
CA ALA A 467 26.22 -30.09 -23.62
C ALA A 467 25.93 -31.55 -23.24
N PHE A 468 25.43 -32.37 -24.18
CA PHE A 468 25.22 -33.80 -23.95
C PHE A 468 26.53 -34.52 -23.61
N PHE A 469 27.55 -34.34 -24.45
CA PHE A 469 28.83 -35.01 -24.26
C PHE A 469 29.57 -34.52 -23.00
N GLU A 470 29.48 -33.23 -22.69
CA GLU A 470 30.03 -32.64 -21.47
C GLU A 470 29.35 -33.25 -20.23
N ALA A 471 28.01 -33.21 -20.17
CA ALA A 471 27.25 -33.80 -19.06
C ALA A 471 27.52 -35.30 -18.91
N TYR A 472 27.64 -36.05 -20.01
CA TYR A 472 28.02 -37.46 -19.98
C TYR A 472 29.42 -37.66 -19.40
N GLY A 473 30.40 -36.86 -19.84
CA GLY A 473 31.77 -36.91 -19.31
C GLY A 473 31.82 -36.66 -17.81
N THR A 474 31.13 -35.63 -17.34
CA THR A 474 31.04 -35.27 -15.92
C THR A 474 30.42 -36.38 -15.08
N LEU A 475 29.33 -37.02 -15.55
CA LEU A 475 28.60 -38.04 -14.79
C LEU A 475 29.19 -39.45 -14.90
N ALA A 476 29.75 -39.82 -16.06
CA ALA A 476 30.23 -41.19 -16.31
C ALA A 476 31.55 -41.52 -15.61
N GLY A 477 32.33 -40.49 -15.25
CA GLY A 477 33.69 -40.63 -14.74
C GLY A 477 34.54 -41.51 -15.64
N THR A 478 35.38 -42.37 -15.06
CA THR A 478 36.28 -43.26 -15.81
C THR A 478 35.55 -44.23 -16.75
N GLY A 479 34.33 -44.64 -16.41
CA GLY A 479 33.51 -45.53 -17.23
C GLY A 479 33.14 -44.92 -18.59
N GLY A 480 33.02 -43.58 -18.65
CA GLY A 480 32.71 -42.84 -19.87
C GLY A 480 33.77 -42.98 -20.97
N ILE A 481 35.02 -43.32 -20.61
CA ILE A 481 36.12 -43.47 -21.57
C ILE A 481 35.82 -44.57 -22.59
N GLU A 482 35.22 -45.68 -22.17
CA GLU A 482 34.92 -46.81 -23.07
C GLU A 482 33.85 -46.45 -24.11
N VAL A 483 32.93 -45.54 -23.77
CA VAL A 483 31.89 -45.04 -24.69
C VAL A 483 32.40 -43.91 -25.58
N LEU A 484 33.15 -42.95 -25.03
CA LEU A 484 33.61 -41.78 -25.78
C LEU A 484 34.80 -42.08 -26.71
N ARG A 485 35.65 -43.06 -26.37
CA ARG A 485 36.81 -43.45 -27.19
C ARG A 485 36.46 -43.82 -28.64
N PRO A 486 35.52 -44.76 -28.91
CA PRO A 486 35.18 -45.11 -30.29
C PRO A 486 34.55 -43.94 -31.05
N ILE A 487 33.90 -42.99 -30.39
CA ILE A 487 33.35 -41.78 -31.01
C ILE A 487 34.50 -40.84 -31.42
N LEU A 488 35.40 -40.48 -30.50
CA LEU A 488 36.55 -39.60 -30.77
C LEU A 488 37.42 -40.15 -31.93
N LEU A 489 37.68 -41.46 -31.92
CA LEU A 489 38.49 -42.13 -32.93
C LEU A 489 37.77 -42.35 -34.27
N GLY A 490 36.52 -41.89 -34.42
CA GLY A 490 35.76 -42.05 -35.66
C GLY A 490 35.49 -43.53 -35.99
N ARG A 491 35.31 -44.37 -34.98
CA ARG A 491 35.00 -45.80 -35.18
C ARG A 491 33.50 -46.05 -35.34
N THR A 492 32.66 -45.16 -34.85
CA THR A 492 31.20 -45.23 -35.05
C THR A 492 30.79 -44.66 -36.42
N ARG A 493 29.67 -45.14 -36.99
CA ARG A 493 29.19 -44.71 -38.31
C ARG A 493 28.92 -43.20 -38.37
N SER A 494 28.32 -42.63 -37.31
CA SER A 494 28.04 -41.20 -37.20
C SER A 494 29.33 -40.38 -37.08
N ALA A 495 30.26 -40.79 -36.20
CA ALA A 495 31.50 -40.05 -36.00
C ALA A 495 32.43 -40.04 -37.23
N LYS A 496 32.36 -41.06 -38.11
CA LYS A 496 33.07 -41.04 -39.40
C LYS A 496 32.58 -39.94 -40.33
N LYS A 497 31.26 -39.69 -40.32
CA LYS A 497 30.61 -38.74 -41.22
C LYS A 497 30.59 -37.32 -40.65
N PHE A 498 30.51 -37.17 -39.33
CA PHE A 498 30.34 -35.91 -38.63
C PHE A 498 31.49 -35.67 -37.64
N PRO A 499 32.53 -34.90 -38.05
CA PRO A 499 33.66 -34.55 -37.19
C PRO A 499 33.26 -33.79 -35.92
N GLU A 500 32.13 -33.11 -35.92
CA GLU A 500 31.58 -32.37 -34.78
C GLU A 500 31.31 -33.30 -33.59
N LEU A 501 30.79 -34.51 -33.83
CA LEU A 501 30.60 -35.51 -32.78
C LEU A 501 31.92 -35.99 -32.18
N ARG A 502 32.98 -36.05 -33.00
CA ARG A 502 34.33 -36.39 -32.52
C ARG A 502 34.89 -35.27 -31.65
N ALA A 503 34.66 -34.02 -32.04
CA ALA A 503 35.01 -32.86 -31.23
C ALA A 503 34.22 -32.82 -29.91
N CYS A 504 32.92 -33.13 -29.92
CA CYS A 504 32.11 -33.25 -28.71
C CYS A 504 32.61 -34.41 -27.82
N ALA A 505 33.02 -35.55 -28.40
CA ALA A 505 33.64 -36.63 -27.63
C ALA A 505 34.96 -36.21 -26.96
N ALA A 506 35.74 -35.32 -27.59
CA ALA A 506 36.91 -34.72 -26.95
C ALA A 506 36.52 -33.86 -25.75
N VAL A 507 35.45 -33.05 -25.86
CA VAL A 507 34.90 -32.27 -24.74
C VAL A 507 34.41 -33.18 -23.61
N GLY A 508 33.67 -34.24 -23.91
CA GLY A 508 33.25 -35.18 -22.86
C GLY A 508 34.43 -35.86 -22.17
N LEU A 509 35.49 -36.22 -22.92
CA LEU A 509 36.71 -36.79 -22.34
C LEU A 509 37.49 -35.78 -21.49
N SER A 510 37.36 -34.47 -21.73
CA SER A 510 38.04 -33.44 -20.93
C SER A 510 37.45 -33.32 -19.54
N GLN A 511 36.16 -33.65 -19.38
CA GLN A 511 35.49 -33.67 -18.08
C GLN A 511 35.87 -34.89 -17.22
N ILE A 512 36.59 -35.86 -17.78
CA ILE A 512 37.01 -37.08 -17.08
C ILE A 512 38.45 -36.91 -16.60
N GLU A 513 38.62 -36.71 -15.29
CA GLU A 513 39.92 -36.57 -14.63
C GLU A 513 40.68 -37.91 -14.54
N HIS A 514 41.14 -38.44 -15.69
CA HIS A 514 41.83 -39.73 -15.74
C HIS A 514 42.98 -39.75 -16.78
N PRO A 515 44.15 -40.34 -16.46
CA PRO A 515 45.29 -40.38 -17.38
C PRO A 515 44.99 -41.01 -18.75
N ALA A 516 44.10 -42.00 -18.80
CA ALA A 516 43.69 -42.62 -20.06
C ALA A 516 42.87 -41.68 -20.95
N ALA A 517 42.02 -40.82 -20.39
CA ALA A 517 41.30 -39.79 -21.15
C ALA A 517 42.29 -38.76 -21.72
N ARG A 518 43.23 -38.29 -20.89
CA ARG A 518 44.32 -37.39 -21.31
C ARG A 518 45.16 -37.97 -22.45
N LYS A 519 45.50 -39.27 -22.38
CA LYS A 519 46.25 -39.96 -23.46
C LYS A 519 45.47 -39.98 -24.78
N LEU A 520 44.15 -40.19 -24.74
CA LEU A 520 43.30 -40.15 -25.93
C LEU A 520 43.24 -38.74 -26.54
N LEU A 521 43.11 -37.71 -25.71
CA LEU A 521 43.13 -36.32 -26.16
C LEU A 521 44.47 -35.95 -26.79
N LEU A 522 45.61 -36.36 -26.19
CA LEU A 522 46.94 -36.12 -26.77
C LEU A 522 47.11 -36.76 -28.15
N ALA A 523 46.50 -37.93 -28.38
CA ALA A 523 46.46 -38.53 -29.70
C ALA A 523 45.58 -37.74 -30.67
N ALA A 524 44.44 -37.23 -30.21
CA ALA A 524 43.50 -36.44 -31.02
C ALA A 524 44.01 -35.03 -31.40
N VAL A 525 44.97 -34.46 -30.68
CA VAL A 525 45.67 -33.22 -31.11
C VAL A 525 46.43 -33.42 -32.43
N LYS A 526 46.77 -34.67 -32.78
CA LYS A 526 47.41 -35.02 -34.06
C LYS A 526 46.39 -35.45 -35.13
N ASP A 527 45.10 -35.24 -34.91
CA ASP A 527 44.08 -35.63 -35.87
C ASP A 527 44.19 -34.85 -37.19
N ARG A 528 43.81 -35.50 -38.29
CA ARG A 528 43.80 -34.88 -39.62
C ARG A 528 42.69 -33.84 -39.75
N ASN A 529 41.61 -33.96 -38.98
CA ASN A 529 40.51 -33.02 -39.03
C ASN A 529 40.80 -31.81 -38.11
N PRO A 530 40.77 -30.58 -38.63
CA PRO A 530 41.11 -29.38 -37.86
C PRO A 530 40.15 -29.12 -36.69
N VAL A 531 38.86 -29.47 -36.83
CA VAL A 531 37.85 -29.28 -35.77
C VAL A 531 38.14 -30.18 -34.57
N VAL A 532 38.47 -31.45 -34.83
CA VAL A 532 38.82 -32.41 -33.79
C VAL A 532 40.14 -32.05 -33.12
N LYS A 533 41.13 -31.62 -33.90
CA LYS A 533 42.41 -31.13 -33.38
C LYS A 533 42.24 -29.91 -32.48
N ALA A 534 41.43 -28.93 -32.90
CA ALA A 534 41.16 -27.73 -32.12
C ALA A 534 40.44 -28.08 -30.81
N ALA A 535 39.38 -28.90 -30.87
CA ALA A 535 38.65 -29.35 -29.69
C ALA A 535 39.52 -30.15 -28.71
N ALA A 536 40.36 -31.06 -29.20
CA ALA A 536 41.28 -31.83 -28.36
C ALA A 536 42.38 -30.94 -27.74
N SER A 537 42.83 -29.90 -28.44
CA SER A 537 43.80 -28.94 -27.91
C SER A 537 43.17 -28.07 -26.82
N GLN A 538 41.95 -27.58 -27.06
CA GLN A 538 41.18 -26.84 -26.07
C GLN A 538 40.90 -27.69 -24.83
N ALA A 539 40.48 -28.95 -25.01
CA ALA A 539 40.23 -29.91 -23.94
C ALA A 539 41.47 -30.23 -23.06
N LEU A 540 42.69 -29.96 -23.53
CA LEU A 540 43.92 -30.26 -22.80
C LEU A 540 44.58 -29.03 -22.16
N TYR A 541 44.38 -27.85 -22.74
CA TYR A 541 45.15 -26.65 -22.42
C TYR A 541 44.30 -25.40 -22.16
N GLY A 542 43.01 -25.44 -22.47
CA GLY A 542 42.05 -24.41 -22.10
C GLY A 542 41.42 -24.74 -20.77
#